data_AF-A0A7C0XWU1-F1
#
_entry.id   AF-A0A7C0XWU1-F1
#
_cell.length_a   1.000
_cell.length_b   1.000
_cell.length_c   1.000
_cell.angle_alpha   90.00
_cell.angle_beta   90.00
_cell.angle_gamma   90.00
#
_symmetry.space_group_name_H-M   'P 1'
#
loop_
_entity.id
_entity.type
_entity.pdbx_description
1 polymer ?
#
loop_
_entity_poly.entity_id
_entity_poly.type
_entity_poly.pdbx_seq_one_letter_code
_entity_poly.pdbx_strand_id
1 'polypeptide(L)'
;MPQHTPATLDWLLTPDDQNPGVRYFALRDLLNYPPDAPDCIAAQAEVMRTGPIPTILDAQYPAGYWIKPGPGYSPKYRATVWQVIFLAQLGGEGQANRDKRIRRAVDYVLDQHQTGEGLISYNGKPTGAIHCLWGNLMRAILDLEGPAYIPDERMKRAIEQLARSVTGDGYESYHRSGIQGPGFRCAAND
;
A
#
# COMPACT_ATOMS: atom_id res chain seq x y z
N MET A 1 1.53 28.57 -10.00
CA MET A 1 1.00 27.54 -9.09
C MET A 1 -0.51 27.62 -9.14
N PRO A 2 -1.26 26.50 -9.20
CA PRO A 2 -2.71 26.57 -9.19
C PRO A 2 -3.15 27.29 -7.91
N GLN A 3 -3.82 28.43 -8.04
CA GLN A 3 -4.41 29.13 -6.91
C GLN A 3 -5.62 28.30 -6.48
N HIS A 4 -5.51 27.58 -5.36
CA HIS A 4 -6.67 26.95 -4.76
C HIS A 4 -7.65 28.05 -4.36
N THR A 5 -8.92 27.94 -4.78
CA THR A 5 -9.95 28.88 -4.32
C THR A 5 -10.19 28.63 -2.83
N PRO A 6 -10.36 29.68 -1.99
CA PRO A 6 -10.61 29.52 -0.57
C PRO A 6 -11.75 28.53 -0.27
N ALA A 7 -12.86 28.65 -1.01
CA ALA A 7 -14.01 27.77 -0.84
C ALA A 7 -13.73 26.27 -1.09
N THR A 8 -12.87 25.92 -2.06
CA THR A 8 -12.51 24.52 -2.32
C THR A 8 -11.61 23.97 -1.22
N LEU A 9 -10.67 24.80 -0.74
CA LEU A 9 -9.79 24.40 0.34
C LEU A 9 -10.56 24.24 1.66
N ASP A 10 -11.45 25.17 1.97
CA ASP A 10 -12.32 25.10 3.15
C ASP A 10 -13.18 23.82 3.14
N TRP A 11 -13.70 23.44 1.97
CA TRP A 11 -14.43 22.19 1.80
C TRP A 11 -13.55 20.96 2.05
N LEU A 12 -12.34 20.91 1.47
CA LEU A 12 -11.39 19.80 1.68
C LEU A 12 -10.91 19.68 3.14
N LEU A 13 -10.82 20.79 3.87
CA LEU A 13 -10.37 20.83 5.26
C LEU A 13 -11.51 20.59 6.27
N THR A 14 -12.76 20.56 5.80
CA THR A 14 -13.92 20.28 6.67
C THR A 14 -13.84 18.83 7.16
N PRO A 15 -13.99 18.58 8.48
CA PRO A 15 -14.05 17.22 9.00
C PRO A 15 -15.20 16.42 8.38
N ASP A 16 -14.92 15.18 7.96
CA ASP A 16 -15.88 14.22 7.44
C ASP A 16 -15.58 12.84 8.05
N ASP A 17 -16.46 12.38 8.94
CA ASP A 17 -16.32 11.10 9.65
C ASP A 17 -16.41 9.88 8.71
N GLN A 18 -16.96 10.04 7.50
CA GLN A 18 -16.99 8.97 6.49
C GLN A 18 -15.71 8.92 5.68
N ASN A 19 -15.05 10.06 5.46
CA ASN A 19 -13.83 10.18 4.65
C ASN A 19 -12.74 11.03 5.35
N PRO A 20 -12.31 10.67 6.58
CA PRO A 20 -11.39 11.50 7.35
C PRO A 20 -10.04 11.73 6.66
N GLY A 21 -9.66 10.82 5.74
CA GLY A 21 -8.44 10.90 4.94
C GLY A 21 -8.40 12.13 4.03
N VAL A 22 -9.55 12.66 3.59
CA VAL A 22 -9.59 13.84 2.69
C VAL A 22 -8.91 15.04 3.34
N ARG A 23 -9.27 15.34 4.60
CA ARG A 23 -8.67 16.43 5.37
C ARG A 23 -7.18 16.20 5.60
N TYR A 24 -6.80 14.97 5.97
CA TYR A 24 -5.39 14.63 6.20
C TYR A 24 -4.54 14.83 4.95
N PHE A 25 -4.97 14.30 3.80
CA PHE A 25 -4.26 14.46 2.54
C PHE A 25 -4.25 15.91 2.04
N ALA A 26 -5.31 16.68 2.25
CA ALA A 26 -5.32 18.10 1.90
C ALA A 26 -4.27 18.90 2.70
N LEU A 27 -4.17 18.67 4.01
CA LEU A 27 -3.15 19.28 4.86
C LEU A 27 -1.73 18.91 4.41
N ARG A 28 -1.48 17.61 4.22
CA ARG A 28 -0.14 17.09 3.89
C ARG A 28 0.29 17.41 2.45
N ASP A 29 -0.55 17.12 1.46
CA ASP A 29 -0.15 17.07 0.05
C ASP A 29 -0.47 18.35 -0.72
N LEU A 30 -1.53 19.09 -0.32
CA LEU A 30 -1.89 20.36 -0.97
C LEU A 30 -1.29 21.55 -0.24
N LEU A 31 -1.38 21.57 1.08
CA LEU A 31 -0.85 22.66 1.91
C LEU A 31 0.59 22.44 2.37
N ASN A 32 1.16 21.26 2.13
CA ASN A 32 2.54 20.92 2.49
C ASN A 32 2.83 21.10 3.99
N TYR A 33 1.83 20.84 4.85
CA TYR A 33 2.05 20.86 6.30
C TYR A 33 2.98 19.68 6.65
N PRO A 34 3.98 19.90 7.53
CA PRO A 34 4.86 18.82 7.91
C PRO A 34 4.07 17.75 8.71
N PRO A 35 4.49 16.47 8.67
CA PRO A 35 3.76 15.38 9.32
C PRO A 35 3.61 15.55 10.85
N ASP A 36 4.50 16.29 11.48
CA ASP A 36 4.50 16.59 12.92
C ASP A 36 3.73 17.87 13.28
N ALA A 37 3.13 18.55 12.30
CA ALA A 37 2.23 19.67 12.58
C ALA A 37 1.02 19.19 13.41
N PRO A 38 0.56 19.96 14.41
CA PRO A 38 -0.57 19.57 15.26
C PRO A 38 -1.83 19.18 14.47
N ASP A 39 -2.14 19.90 13.39
CA ASP A 39 -3.30 19.61 12.55
C ASP A 39 -3.15 18.31 11.76
N CYS A 40 -1.95 17.99 11.28
CA CYS A 40 -1.64 16.73 10.59
C CYS A 40 -1.76 15.55 11.56
N ILE A 41 -1.20 15.67 12.77
CA ILE A 41 -1.30 14.64 13.81
C ILE A 41 -2.77 14.41 14.18
N ALA A 42 -3.54 15.48 14.39
CA ALA A 42 -4.96 15.37 14.72
C ALA A 42 -5.78 14.75 13.59
N ALA A 43 -5.53 15.15 12.33
CA ALA A 43 -6.22 14.59 11.17
C ALA A 43 -5.87 13.11 10.96
N GLN A 44 -4.61 12.72 11.12
CA GLN A 44 -4.18 11.33 11.04
C GLN A 44 -4.82 10.48 12.15
N ALA A 45 -4.83 10.97 13.39
CA ALA A 45 -5.44 10.24 14.51
C ALA A 45 -6.93 9.99 14.26
N GLU A 46 -7.61 10.95 13.61
CA GLU A 46 -8.99 10.80 13.18
C GLU A 46 -9.15 9.73 12.09
N VAL A 47 -8.26 9.70 11.09
CA VAL A 47 -8.23 8.64 10.06
C VAL A 47 -8.17 7.24 10.66
N MET A 48 -7.43 7.06 11.75
CA MET A 48 -7.33 5.76 12.44
C MET A 48 -8.55 5.41 13.30
N ARG A 49 -9.31 6.41 13.74
CA ARG A 49 -10.41 6.26 14.71
C ARG A 49 -11.78 6.17 14.05
N THR A 50 -11.97 6.79 12.89
CA THR A 50 -13.27 6.88 12.22
C THR A 50 -13.18 6.46 10.75
N GLY A 51 -14.35 6.37 10.11
CA GLY A 51 -14.46 5.97 8.71
C GLY A 51 -14.03 4.51 8.43
N PRO A 52 -13.45 4.24 7.26
CA PRO A 52 -13.24 2.88 6.77
C PRO A 52 -12.06 2.14 7.40
N ILE A 53 -11.01 2.82 7.87
CA ILE A 53 -9.82 2.18 8.46
C ILE A 53 -10.17 1.25 9.64
N PRO A 54 -10.85 1.70 10.71
CA PRO A 54 -11.19 0.83 11.83
C PRO A 54 -12.07 -0.35 11.37
N THR A 55 -13.02 -0.11 10.46
CA THR A 55 -13.88 -1.17 9.90
C THR A 55 -13.07 -2.24 9.17
N ILE A 56 -12.07 -1.86 8.36
CA ILE A 56 -11.19 -2.79 7.67
C ILE A 56 -10.36 -3.58 8.69
N LEU A 57 -9.76 -2.90 9.66
CA LEU A 57 -8.88 -3.51 10.67
C LEU A 57 -9.64 -4.46 11.61
N ASP A 58 -10.89 -4.18 11.94
CA ASP A 58 -11.73 -5.04 12.78
C ASP A 58 -12.15 -6.33 12.07
N ALA A 59 -12.18 -6.33 10.73
CA ALA A 59 -12.41 -7.51 9.91
C ALA A 59 -11.16 -8.39 9.73
N GLN A 60 -10.00 -7.97 10.24
CA GLN A 60 -8.74 -8.70 10.12
C GLN A 60 -8.75 -9.95 11.00
N TYR A 61 -8.36 -11.10 10.44
CA TYR A 61 -8.10 -12.29 11.24
C TYR A 61 -6.84 -12.10 12.11
N PRO A 62 -6.74 -12.74 13.30
CA PRO A 62 -5.62 -12.55 14.22
C PRO A 62 -4.22 -12.74 13.59
N ALA A 63 -4.11 -13.63 12.61
CA ALA A 63 -2.87 -13.91 11.88
C ALA A 63 -2.46 -12.80 10.87
N GLY A 64 -3.29 -11.78 10.63
CA GLY A 64 -2.96 -10.64 9.79
C GLY A 64 -3.62 -10.60 8.40
N TYR A 65 -4.49 -11.56 8.08
CA TYR A 65 -5.11 -11.68 6.75
C TYR A 65 -6.60 -11.35 6.74
N TRP A 66 -7.16 -11.22 5.53
CA TRP A 66 -8.60 -11.12 5.29
C TRP A 66 -9.08 -12.22 4.35
N ILE A 67 -10.32 -12.69 4.59
CA ILE A 67 -11.05 -13.68 3.78
C ILE A 67 -10.45 -15.09 3.79
N LYS A 68 -9.22 -15.28 3.29
CA LYS A 68 -8.56 -16.59 3.17
C LYS A 68 -7.06 -16.48 3.46
N PRO A 69 -6.45 -17.50 4.07
CA PRO A 69 -5.01 -17.54 4.29
C PRO A 69 -4.24 -17.86 2.98
N GLY A 70 -2.91 -17.74 3.01
CA GLY A 70 -2.01 -17.88 1.87
C GLY A 70 -1.90 -16.64 0.98
N PRO A 71 -1.15 -16.76 -0.14
CA PRO A 71 -1.17 -15.78 -1.20
C PRO A 71 -2.56 -15.73 -1.86
N GLY A 72 -2.89 -14.57 -2.42
CA GLY A 72 -4.17 -14.40 -3.10
C GLY A 72 -4.47 -12.98 -3.50
N TYR A 73 -5.09 -12.83 -4.67
CA TYR A 73 -5.67 -11.58 -5.18
C TYR A 73 -7.21 -11.60 -5.14
N SER A 74 -7.81 -12.79 -5.12
CA SER A 74 -9.25 -13.00 -5.12
C SER A 74 -9.78 -13.33 -3.72
N PRO A 75 -10.98 -12.88 -3.35
CA PRO A 75 -11.86 -12.03 -4.15
C PRO A 75 -11.34 -10.60 -4.28
N LYS A 76 -11.53 -10.02 -5.47
CA LYS A 76 -11.10 -8.65 -5.78
C LYS A 76 -11.70 -7.67 -4.77
N TYR A 77 -10.89 -6.72 -4.30
CA TYR A 77 -11.25 -5.71 -3.29
C TYR A 77 -11.56 -6.24 -1.88
N ARG A 78 -11.39 -7.55 -1.64
CA ARG A 78 -11.65 -8.17 -0.33
C ARG A 78 -10.47 -8.96 0.22
N ALA A 79 -9.66 -9.57 -0.65
CA ALA A 79 -8.47 -10.30 -0.24
C ALA A 79 -7.45 -9.37 0.46
N THR A 80 -6.53 -9.98 1.23
CA THR A 80 -5.51 -9.29 2.04
C THR A 80 -4.75 -8.21 1.28
N VAL A 81 -4.28 -8.49 0.05
CA VAL A 81 -3.52 -7.51 -0.75
C VAL A 81 -4.32 -6.22 -1.00
N TRP A 82 -5.63 -6.33 -1.18
CA TRP A 82 -6.50 -5.18 -1.37
C TRP A 82 -6.74 -4.41 -0.10
N GLN A 83 -6.90 -5.10 1.03
CA GLN A 83 -7.08 -4.42 2.31
C GLN A 83 -5.83 -3.62 2.68
N VAL A 84 -4.63 -4.17 2.44
CA VAL A 84 -3.37 -3.43 2.63
C VAL A 84 -3.29 -2.20 1.72
N ILE A 85 -3.64 -2.34 0.43
CA ILE A 85 -3.67 -1.20 -0.50
C ILE A 85 -4.68 -0.14 -0.04
N PHE A 86 -5.88 -0.55 0.37
CA PHE A 86 -6.91 0.38 0.83
C PHE A 86 -6.51 1.08 2.12
N LEU A 87 -5.94 0.38 3.10
CA LEU A 87 -5.42 1.00 4.32
C LEU A 87 -4.45 2.13 3.98
N ALA A 88 -3.51 1.90 3.04
CA ALA A 88 -2.57 2.93 2.60
C ALA A 88 -3.28 4.10 1.90
N GLN A 89 -4.16 3.81 0.94
CA GLN A 89 -4.88 4.82 0.15
C GLN A 89 -5.84 5.67 0.99
N LEU A 90 -6.32 5.13 2.10
CA LEU A 90 -7.22 5.81 3.04
C LEU A 90 -6.47 6.57 4.14
N GLY A 91 -5.13 6.52 4.15
CA GLY A 91 -4.28 7.28 5.07
C GLY A 91 -3.96 6.56 6.38
N GLY A 92 -4.12 5.23 6.41
CA GLY A 92 -3.72 4.43 7.56
C GLY A 92 -2.23 4.57 7.87
N GLU A 93 -1.86 4.43 9.14
CA GLU A 93 -0.48 4.52 9.58
C GLU A 93 -0.21 3.54 10.73
N GLY A 94 0.71 2.59 10.48
CA GLY A 94 1.06 1.53 11.43
C GLY A 94 2.09 1.99 12.48
N GLN A 95 3.10 2.77 12.06
CA GLN A 95 4.24 3.10 12.90
C GLN A 95 3.92 4.15 13.97
N ALA A 96 3.41 5.34 13.61
CA ALA A 96 3.16 6.40 14.58
C ALA A 96 2.05 6.03 15.59
N ASN A 97 1.01 5.34 15.13
CA ASN A 97 -0.11 4.94 16.00
C ASN A 97 0.16 3.66 16.80
N ARG A 98 1.27 2.97 16.52
CA ARG A 98 1.60 1.66 17.10
C ARG A 98 0.48 0.62 16.93
N ASP A 99 -0.34 0.75 15.88
CA ASP A 99 -1.39 -0.24 15.59
C ASP A 99 -0.75 -1.48 14.95
N LYS A 100 -0.53 -2.49 15.79
CA LYS A 100 0.10 -3.75 15.40
C LYS A 100 -0.70 -4.52 14.34
N ARG A 101 -1.98 -4.20 14.08
CA ARG A 101 -2.79 -4.85 13.02
C ARG A 101 -2.23 -4.56 11.64
N ILE A 102 -1.84 -3.31 11.39
CA ILE A 102 -1.23 -2.90 10.11
C ILE A 102 0.09 -3.66 9.93
N ARG A 103 0.95 -3.65 10.95
CA ARG A 103 2.21 -4.38 10.93
C ARG A 103 2.04 -5.86 10.62
N ARG A 104 1.08 -6.52 11.28
CA ARG A 104 0.76 -7.93 10.99
C ARG A 104 0.30 -8.14 9.56
N ALA A 105 -0.50 -7.24 8.98
CA ALA A 105 -0.91 -7.34 7.59
C ALA A 105 0.26 -7.23 6.61
N VAL A 106 1.15 -6.28 6.86
CA VAL A 106 2.35 -6.04 6.05
C VAL A 106 3.28 -7.25 6.10
N ASP A 107 3.59 -7.73 7.32
CA ASP A 107 4.42 -8.92 7.51
C ASP A 107 3.78 -10.14 6.83
N TYR A 108 2.47 -10.32 6.99
CA TYR A 108 1.73 -11.39 6.35
C TYR A 108 1.82 -11.36 4.82
N VAL A 109 1.67 -10.19 4.20
CA VAL A 109 1.80 -10.06 2.73
C VAL A 109 3.21 -10.42 2.28
N LEU A 110 4.24 -9.92 2.95
CA LEU A 110 5.62 -10.23 2.57
C LEU A 110 5.94 -11.72 2.76
N ASP A 111 5.44 -12.36 3.81
CA ASP A 111 5.66 -13.79 4.07
C ASP A 111 4.92 -14.71 3.11
N GLN A 112 3.72 -14.33 2.67
CA GLN A 112 2.86 -15.21 1.86
C GLN A 112 2.97 -14.96 0.36
N HIS A 113 3.27 -13.73 -0.07
CA HIS A 113 3.23 -13.34 -1.47
C HIS A 113 4.60 -13.16 -2.10
N GLN A 114 5.69 -13.06 -1.31
CA GLN A 114 7.04 -12.99 -1.85
C GLN A 114 7.52 -14.38 -2.30
N THR A 115 7.99 -14.48 -3.54
CA THR A 115 8.60 -15.70 -4.08
C THR A 115 10.05 -15.85 -3.60
N GLY A 116 10.65 -17.03 -3.79
CA GLY A 116 12.08 -17.24 -3.50
C GLY A 116 13.01 -16.29 -4.29
N GLU A 117 12.57 -15.82 -5.46
CA GLU A 117 13.27 -14.85 -6.30
C GLU A 117 13.09 -13.39 -5.82
N GLY A 118 12.30 -13.15 -4.77
CA GLY A 118 12.03 -11.82 -4.22
C GLY A 118 10.85 -11.08 -4.88
N LEU A 119 10.16 -11.70 -5.85
CA LEU A 119 9.03 -11.10 -6.56
C LEU A 119 7.76 -11.12 -5.71
N ILE A 120 6.88 -10.13 -5.86
CA ILE A 120 5.55 -10.17 -5.23
C ILE A 120 4.52 -10.76 -6.20
N SER A 121 3.86 -11.82 -5.76
CA SER A 121 3.03 -12.69 -6.59
C SER A 121 1.63 -12.87 -6.00
N TYR A 122 0.61 -12.93 -6.86
CA TYR A 122 -0.76 -13.19 -6.38
C TYR A 122 -1.01 -14.63 -5.94
N ASN A 123 -0.13 -15.57 -6.29
CA ASN A 123 -0.29 -17.00 -6.03
C ASN A 123 0.96 -17.65 -5.42
N GLY A 124 1.95 -16.85 -5.01
CA GLY A 124 3.22 -17.33 -4.45
C GLY A 124 4.19 -17.95 -5.46
N LYS A 125 3.88 -17.90 -6.77
CA LYS A 125 4.75 -18.41 -7.85
C LYS A 125 5.33 -17.24 -8.67
N PRO A 126 6.56 -17.36 -9.22
CA PRO A 126 7.17 -16.31 -10.06
C PRO A 126 6.31 -15.90 -11.25
N THR A 127 5.65 -16.86 -11.90
CA THR A 127 4.72 -16.61 -13.01
C THR A 127 3.45 -15.84 -12.62
N GLY A 128 3.17 -15.74 -11.32
CA GLY A 128 2.09 -14.92 -10.77
C GLY A 128 2.53 -13.53 -10.32
N ALA A 129 3.80 -13.14 -10.56
CA ALA A 129 4.26 -11.79 -10.32
C ALA A 129 3.68 -10.84 -11.37
N ILE A 130 2.75 -9.99 -10.96
CA ILE A 130 2.15 -8.96 -11.82
C ILE A 130 2.70 -7.61 -11.37
N HIS A 131 3.36 -6.90 -12.29
CA HIS A 131 4.10 -5.68 -11.96
C HIS A 131 3.24 -4.60 -11.26
N CYS A 132 1.97 -4.46 -11.66
CA CYS A 132 1.07 -3.49 -11.03
C CYS A 132 0.73 -3.86 -9.57
N LEU A 133 0.46 -5.14 -9.29
CA LEU A 133 0.19 -5.60 -7.93
C LEU A 133 1.43 -5.42 -7.05
N TRP A 134 2.58 -5.81 -7.58
CA TRP A 134 3.86 -5.70 -6.88
C TRP A 134 4.18 -4.24 -6.52
N GLY A 135 4.15 -3.34 -7.51
CA GLY A 135 4.37 -1.91 -7.28
C GLY A 135 3.38 -1.31 -6.29
N ASN A 136 2.09 -1.64 -6.41
CA ASN A 136 1.06 -1.17 -5.49
C ASN A 136 1.31 -1.63 -4.05
N LEU A 137 1.75 -2.87 -3.84
CA LEU A 137 2.04 -3.37 -2.50
C LEU A 137 3.31 -2.77 -1.91
N MET A 138 4.38 -2.58 -2.69
CA MET A 138 5.58 -1.87 -2.20
C MET A 138 5.24 -0.43 -1.81
N ARG A 139 4.46 0.27 -2.64
CA ARG A 139 4.02 1.62 -2.33
C ARG A 139 3.15 1.65 -1.07
N ALA A 140 2.15 0.77 -0.97
CA ALA A 140 1.24 0.72 0.17
C ALA A 140 2.00 0.44 1.48
N ILE A 141 2.95 -0.49 1.47
CA ILE A 141 3.78 -0.80 2.64
C ILE A 141 4.60 0.42 3.07
N LEU A 142 5.19 1.16 2.13
CA LEU A 142 5.94 2.39 2.45
C LEU A 142 5.03 3.50 2.98
N ASP A 143 3.82 3.66 2.44
CA ASP A 143 2.85 4.64 2.94
C ASP A 143 2.39 4.30 4.37
N LEU A 144 2.25 3.00 4.70
CA LEU A 144 1.78 2.52 6.00
C LEU A 144 2.86 2.51 7.10
N GLU A 145 4.09 2.11 6.74
CA GLU A 145 5.17 1.82 7.69
C GLU A 145 6.38 2.75 7.56
N GLY A 146 6.36 3.65 6.57
CA GLY A 146 7.40 4.64 6.34
C GLY A 146 8.74 4.05 5.84
N PRO A 147 9.72 4.93 5.60
CA PRO A 147 11.05 4.52 5.12
C PRO A 147 11.84 3.70 6.15
N ALA A 148 11.45 3.75 7.43
CA ALA A 148 12.07 2.96 8.49
C ALA A 148 11.87 1.44 8.29
N TYR A 149 10.95 1.02 7.43
CA TYR A 149 10.73 -0.39 7.11
C TYR A 149 11.54 -0.91 5.92
N ILE A 150 12.18 -0.01 5.14
CA ILE A 150 13.05 -0.40 4.02
C ILE A 150 14.17 -1.38 4.41
N PRO A 151 14.78 -1.30 5.62
CA PRO A 151 15.80 -2.25 6.03
C PRO A 151 15.35 -3.72 6.13
N ASP A 152 14.04 -4.02 6.13
CA ASP A 152 13.54 -5.41 6.10
C ASP A 152 14.01 -6.13 4.81
N GLU A 153 14.64 -7.29 4.97
CA GLU A 153 15.25 -8.02 3.84
C GLU A 153 14.23 -8.50 2.80
N ARG A 154 12.96 -8.72 3.19
CA ARG A 154 11.88 -9.02 2.23
C ARG A 154 11.57 -7.75 1.42
N MET A 155 11.52 -6.60 2.07
CA MET A 155 11.28 -5.31 1.41
C MET A 155 12.40 -4.96 0.43
N LYS A 156 13.67 -5.05 0.84
CA LYS A 156 14.83 -4.78 -0.03
C LYS A 156 14.80 -5.63 -1.30
N ARG A 157 14.65 -6.96 -1.14
CA ARG A 157 14.59 -7.89 -2.27
C ARG A 157 13.46 -7.56 -3.22
N ALA A 158 12.28 -7.23 -2.68
CA ALA A 158 11.13 -6.86 -3.50
C ALA A 158 11.33 -5.53 -4.24
N ILE A 159 11.89 -4.50 -3.63
CA ILE A 159 12.15 -3.23 -4.31
C ILE A 159 13.24 -3.39 -5.38
N GLU A 160 14.34 -4.07 -5.05
CA GLU A 160 15.46 -4.27 -5.96
C GLU A 160 15.04 -5.08 -7.20
N GLN A 161 14.33 -6.19 -6.99
CA GLN A 161 13.84 -6.99 -8.09
C GLN A 161 12.78 -6.26 -8.91
N LEU A 162 11.94 -5.42 -8.29
CA LEU A 162 10.98 -4.58 -9.02
C LEU A 162 11.72 -3.61 -9.94
N ALA A 163 12.75 -2.93 -9.44
CA ALA A 163 13.56 -2.01 -10.24
C ALA A 163 14.28 -2.71 -11.41
N ARG A 164 14.88 -3.88 -11.15
CA ARG A 164 15.52 -4.70 -12.19
C ARG A 164 14.50 -5.22 -13.22
N SER A 165 13.28 -5.53 -12.79
CA SER A 165 12.17 -5.94 -13.67
C SER A 165 11.74 -4.84 -14.64
N VAL A 166 12.16 -3.59 -14.42
CA VAL A 166 11.94 -2.44 -15.33
C VAL A 166 13.09 -2.33 -16.33
N THR A 167 14.33 -2.42 -15.86
CA THR A 167 15.51 -2.13 -16.69
C THR A 167 16.00 -3.32 -17.50
N GLY A 168 15.79 -4.56 -17.02
CA GLY A 168 16.41 -5.76 -17.60
C GLY A 168 17.71 -6.17 -16.90
N ASP A 169 18.37 -5.25 -16.21
CA ASP A 169 19.70 -5.47 -15.65
C ASP A 169 19.66 -6.44 -14.47
N GLY A 170 20.32 -7.59 -14.63
CA GLY A 170 20.36 -8.62 -13.58
C GLY A 170 19.00 -9.21 -13.26
N TYR A 171 18.05 -9.16 -14.20
CA TYR A 171 16.74 -9.79 -14.10
C TYR A 171 16.67 -10.98 -15.07
N GLU A 172 17.05 -12.16 -14.57
CA GLU A 172 17.26 -13.36 -15.38
C GLU A 172 15.95 -14.05 -15.81
N SER A 173 14.85 -13.79 -15.09
CA SER A 173 13.56 -14.47 -15.25
C SER A 173 12.57 -13.67 -16.10
N TYR A 174 12.39 -14.04 -17.38
CA TYR A 174 11.31 -13.45 -18.17
C TYR A 174 9.93 -13.93 -17.68
N HIS A 175 9.07 -13.00 -17.29
CA HIS A 175 7.67 -13.26 -16.97
C HIS A 175 6.77 -12.40 -17.83
N ARG A 176 5.83 -13.01 -18.56
CA ARG A 176 4.90 -12.29 -19.46
C ARG A 176 3.99 -11.31 -18.72
N SER A 177 3.84 -11.47 -17.41
CA SER A 177 3.12 -10.54 -16.52
C SER A 177 3.99 -9.37 -15.99
N GLY A 178 5.29 -9.37 -16.29
CA GLY A 178 6.21 -8.26 -16.05
C GLY A 178 6.29 -7.30 -17.23
N ILE A 179 6.95 -6.14 -17.05
CA ILE A 179 7.04 -5.08 -18.07
C ILE A 179 8.22 -5.23 -19.04
N GLN A 180 9.08 -6.23 -18.86
CA GLN A 180 10.13 -6.61 -19.83
C GLN A 180 9.61 -7.38 -21.05
N GLY A 181 8.28 -7.57 -21.15
CA GLY A 181 7.62 -8.08 -22.33
C GLY A 181 7.94 -7.27 -23.60
N PRO A 182 8.01 -7.89 -24.79
CA PRO A 182 8.04 -7.16 -26.05
C PRO A 182 6.92 -6.10 -26.10
N GLY A 183 7.30 -4.84 -26.35
CA GLY A 183 6.36 -3.71 -26.36
C GLY A 183 5.83 -3.28 -24.99
N PHE A 184 6.49 -3.65 -23.89
CA PHE A 184 6.10 -3.33 -22.51
C PHE A 184 4.69 -3.83 -22.14
N ARG A 185 4.25 -4.92 -22.77
CA ARG A 185 2.93 -5.50 -22.55
C ARG A 185 2.94 -6.40 -21.32
N CYS A 186 1.89 -6.27 -20.51
CA CYS A 186 1.63 -7.13 -19.37
C CYS A 186 0.48 -8.06 -19.71
N ALA A 187 0.70 -9.39 -19.62
CA ALA A 187 -0.32 -10.39 -19.89
C ALA A 187 -1.58 -10.30 -19.00
N ALA A 188 -1.56 -9.50 -17.92
CA ALA A 188 -2.72 -9.27 -17.08
C ALA A 188 -3.71 -8.24 -17.69
N ASN A 189 -3.26 -7.41 -18.63
CA ASN A 189 -4.04 -6.33 -19.25
C ASN A 189 -4.09 -6.44 -20.79
N ASP A 190 -3.62 -7.56 -21.36
CA ASP A 190 -3.68 -7.88 -22.80
C ASP A 190 -5.05 -8.49 -23.20
#